data_AF-A0A2P8FAC2-F1
#
_entry.id   AF-A0A2P8FAC2-F1
#
_cell.length_a   1.000
_cell.length_b   1.000
_cell.length_c   1.000
_cell.angle_alpha   90.00
_cell.angle_beta   90.00
_cell.angle_gamma   90.00
#
_symmetry.space_group_name_H-M   'P 1'
#
loop_
_entity.id
_entity.type
_entity.pdbx_description
1 polymer ?
#
loop_
_entity_poly.entity_id
_entity_poly.type
_entity_poly.pdbx_seq_one_letter_code
_entity_poly.pdbx_strand_id
1 'polypeptide(L)'
;MTLILAISVFAIVLGGILPLRWGVIGFLAAVLTLFLCQFGWNTASGFEGSSWDESLLLFNGSVVSFLGFNLQITARGFVLPLLLISTLTVLRFSRKGK
;
A
#
# COMPACT_ATOMS: atom_id res chain seq x y z
N MET A 1 -5.69 -11.82 -8.31
CA MET A 1 -4.47 -12.49 -7.76
C MET A 1 -3.17 -11.98 -8.39
N THR A 2 -3.10 -11.82 -9.72
CA THR A 2 -1.92 -11.30 -10.46
C THR A 2 -1.43 -9.92 -9.99
N LEU A 3 -2.35 -9.02 -9.65
CA LEU A 3 -2.00 -7.64 -9.24
C LEU A 3 -1.50 -7.54 -7.79
N ILE A 4 -2.07 -8.32 -6.86
CA ILE A 4 -1.55 -8.43 -5.49
C ILE A 4 -0.11 -8.95 -5.55
N LEU A 5 0.16 -9.89 -6.46
CA LEU A 5 1.51 -10.36 -6.76
C LEU A 5 2.40 -9.25 -7.31
N ALA A 6 1.92 -8.43 -8.24
CA ALA A 6 2.67 -7.28 -8.77
C ALA A 6 3.00 -6.24 -7.69
N ILE A 7 2.04 -5.87 -6.85
CA ILE A 7 2.25 -4.96 -5.71
C ILE A 7 3.20 -5.59 -4.69
N SER A 8 3.09 -6.90 -4.44
CA SER A 8 3.99 -7.62 -3.53
C SER A 8 5.42 -7.67 -4.06
N VAL A 9 5.60 -7.92 -5.36
CA VAL A 9 6.92 -7.88 -6.02
C VAL A 9 7.48 -6.47 -6.01
N PHE A 10 6.67 -5.46 -6.33
CA PHE A 10 7.08 -4.06 -6.28
C PHE A 10 7.44 -3.63 -4.84
N ALA A 11 6.73 -4.14 -3.84
CA ALA A 11 7.02 -3.94 -2.42
C ALA A 11 8.32 -4.61 -1.98
N ILE A 12 8.61 -5.80 -2.50
CA ILE A 12 9.89 -6.49 -2.26
C ILE A 12 11.04 -5.71 -2.92
N VAL A 13 10.85 -5.21 -4.15
CA VAL A 13 11.85 -4.44 -4.88
C VAL A 13 12.11 -3.09 -4.20
N LEU A 14 11.06 -2.33 -3.86
CA LEU A 14 11.20 -1.04 -3.17
C LEU A 14 11.66 -1.22 -1.72
N GLY A 15 11.09 -2.17 -0.98
CA GLY A 15 11.47 -2.48 0.40
C GLY A 15 12.86 -3.12 0.51
N GLY A 16 13.36 -3.72 -0.56
CA GLY A 16 14.76 -4.10 -0.71
C GLY A 16 15.62 -2.86 -0.99
N ILE A 17 15.36 -2.15 -2.09
CA ILE A 17 16.30 -1.18 -2.68
C ILE A 17 16.30 0.19 -1.98
N LEU A 18 15.14 0.74 -1.62
CA LEU A 18 15.04 2.09 -1.04
C LEU A 18 15.65 2.22 0.35
N PRO A 19 15.30 1.36 1.34
CA PRO A 19 15.99 1.40 2.63
C PRO A 19 17.47 1.05 2.45
N LEU A 20 17.84 0.31 1.38
CA LEU A 20 19.24 0.01 1.05
C LEU A 20 20.13 1.25 0.95
N ARG A 21 19.59 2.31 0.37
CA ARG A 21 20.31 3.56 0.12
C ARG A 21 20.09 4.60 1.23
N TRP A 22 18.86 4.79 1.73
CA TRP A 22 18.48 5.96 2.54
C TRP A 22 17.97 5.63 3.95
N GLY A 23 18.12 4.38 4.42
CA GLY A 23 17.77 3.99 5.78
C GLY A 23 16.28 4.20 6.11
N VAL A 24 15.99 4.86 7.23
CA VAL A 24 14.60 5.10 7.70
C VAL A 24 13.80 5.96 6.72
N ILE A 25 14.43 6.97 6.09
CA ILE A 25 13.75 7.82 5.11
C ILE A 25 13.33 6.99 3.88
N GLY A 26 14.22 6.09 3.43
CA GLY A 26 13.92 5.16 2.34
C GLY A 26 12.78 4.19 2.69
N PHE A 27 12.72 3.73 3.94
CA PHE A 27 11.61 2.91 4.44
C PHE A 27 10.28 3.68 4.42
N LEU A 28 10.24 4.89 4.96
CA LEU A 28 9.02 5.71 4.98
C LEU A 28 8.53 6.03 3.57
N ALA A 29 9.44 6.37 2.66
CA ALA A 29 9.10 6.62 1.26
C ALA A 29 8.54 5.37 0.57
N ALA A 30 9.12 4.19 0.81
CA ALA A 30 8.63 2.93 0.28
C ALA A 30 7.22 2.60 0.79
N VAL A 31 7.01 2.71 2.10
CA VAL A 31 5.71 2.48 2.75
C VAL A 31 4.66 3.43 2.19
N LEU A 32 4.94 4.72 2.12
CA LEU A 32 4.01 5.72 1.60
C LEU A 32 3.65 5.45 0.13
N THR A 33 4.66 5.17 -0.70
CA THR A 33 4.44 4.89 -2.14
C THR A 33 3.55 3.68 -2.34
N LEU A 34 3.82 2.58 -1.62
CA LEU A 34 3.04 1.36 -1.72
C LEU A 34 1.61 1.55 -1.20
N PHE A 35 1.47 2.28 -0.09
CA PHE A 35 0.16 2.60 0.47
C PHE A 35 -0.68 3.42 -0.53
N LEU A 36 -0.11 4.46 -1.12
CA LEU A 36 -0.80 5.30 -2.11
C LEU A 36 -1.13 4.51 -3.38
N CYS A 37 -0.25 3.61 -3.83
CA CYS A 37 -0.55 2.73 -4.98
C CYS A 37 -1.73 1.80 -4.67
N GLN A 38 -1.74 1.17 -3.50
CA GLN A 38 -2.83 0.28 -3.10
C GLN A 38 -4.14 1.04 -2.88
N PHE A 39 -4.08 2.23 -2.28
CA PHE A 39 -5.22 3.11 -2.10
C PHE A 39 -5.81 3.57 -3.44
N GLY A 40 -4.96 4.08 -4.33
CA GLY A 40 -5.36 4.53 -5.65
C GLY A 40 -5.96 3.39 -6.46
N TRP A 41 -5.38 2.20 -6.39
CA TRP A 41 -5.94 1.02 -7.04
C TRP A 41 -7.31 0.64 -6.49
N ASN A 42 -7.45 0.44 -5.17
CA ASN A 42 -8.72 0.07 -4.54
C ASN A 42 -9.83 1.06 -4.92
N THR A 43 -9.51 2.35 -4.90
CA THR A 43 -10.43 3.41 -5.27
C THR A 43 -10.78 3.36 -6.77
N ALA A 44 -9.80 3.13 -7.65
CA ALA A 44 -10.00 3.06 -9.10
C ALA A 44 -10.77 1.79 -9.54
N SER A 45 -10.65 0.68 -8.81
CA SER A 45 -11.38 -0.56 -9.09
C SER A 45 -12.86 -0.52 -8.67
N GLY A 46 -13.32 0.61 -8.11
CA GLY A 46 -14.67 0.75 -7.58
C GLY A 46 -14.92 -0.15 -6.36
N PHE A 47 -16.15 -0.09 -5.85
CA PHE A 47 -16.61 -0.91 -4.74
C PHE A 47 -17.04 -2.29 -5.26
N GLU A 48 -16.44 -3.36 -4.74
CA GLU A 48 -16.77 -4.75 -5.11
C GLU A 48 -16.68 -5.07 -6.62
N GLY A 49 -15.89 -4.30 -7.38
CA GLY A 49 -15.73 -4.47 -8.83
C GLY A 49 -16.81 -3.78 -9.66
N SER A 50 -17.67 -2.98 -9.04
CA SER A 50 -18.59 -2.07 -9.75
C SER A 50 -17.83 -0.90 -10.38
N SER A 51 -18.48 -0.22 -11.32
CA SER A 51 -17.93 1.02 -11.89
C SER A 51 -17.85 2.14 -10.85
N TRP A 52 -17.04 3.16 -11.14
CA TRP A 52 -16.91 4.34 -10.26
C TRP A 52 -18.26 5.03 -10.01
N ASP A 53 -19.09 5.17 -11.04
CA ASP A 53 -20.38 5.84 -10.94
C ASP A 53 -21.38 5.05 -10.08
N GLU A 54 -21.43 3.73 -10.26
CA GLU A 54 -22.22 2.82 -9.42
C GLU A 54 -21.75 2.84 -7.97
N SER A 55 -20.42 2.86 -7.78
CA SER A 55 -19.82 2.99 -6.47
C SER A 55 -20.26 4.29 -5.80
N LEU A 56 -20.19 5.42 -6.49
CA LEU A 56 -20.60 6.71 -5.93
C LEU A 56 -22.07 6.76 -5.53
N LEU A 57 -22.97 6.09 -6.26
CA LEU A 57 -24.38 5.98 -5.88
C LEU A 57 -24.54 5.34 -4.49
N LEU A 58 -23.75 4.31 -4.17
CA LEU A 58 -23.75 3.67 -2.84
C LEU A 58 -23.28 4.62 -1.72
N PHE A 59 -22.51 5.65 -2.07
CA PHE A 59 -22.05 6.69 -1.15
C PHE A 59 -22.86 7.99 -1.28
N ASN A 60 -24.10 7.95 -1.78
CA ASN A 60 -24.97 9.12 -1.99
C ASN A 60 -24.31 10.22 -2.85
N GLY A 61 -23.48 9.84 -3.82
CA GLY A 61 -22.70 10.76 -4.66
C GLY A 61 -21.50 11.42 -3.95
N SER A 62 -21.23 11.09 -2.69
CA SER A 62 -20.13 11.68 -1.92
C SER A 62 -18.79 11.03 -2.24
N VAL A 63 -17.97 11.72 -3.04
CA VAL A 63 -16.58 11.33 -3.34
C VAL A 63 -15.74 11.25 -2.06
N VAL A 64 -15.97 12.14 -1.09
CA VAL A 64 -15.23 12.15 0.18
C VAL A 64 -15.53 10.88 0.99
N SER A 65 -16.80 10.48 1.05
CA SER A 65 -17.21 9.26 1.76
C SER A 65 -16.67 8.00 1.07
N PHE A 66 -16.69 7.97 -0.26
CA PHE A 66 -16.12 6.89 -1.05
C PHE A 66 -14.60 6.76 -0.86
N LEU A 67 -13.86 7.86 -0.92
CA LEU A 67 -12.42 7.88 -0.66
C LEU A 67 -12.10 7.48 0.78
N GLY A 68 -12.84 8.02 1.75
CA GLY A 68 -12.65 7.70 3.17
C GLY A 68 -12.85 6.20 3.46
N PHE A 69 -13.86 5.59 2.84
CA PHE A 69 -14.11 4.17 2.94
C PHE A 69 -12.96 3.33 2.35
N ASN A 70 -12.53 3.65 1.12
CA ASN A 70 -11.40 2.97 0.47
C ASN A 70 -10.09 3.15 1.25
N LEU A 71 -9.91 4.29 1.92
CA LEU A 71 -8.75 4.54 2.77
C LEU A 71 -8.74 3.59 3.98
N GLN A 72 -9.89 3.37 4.62
CA GLN A 72 -10.01 2.43 5.75
C GLN A 72 -9.77 0.98 5.32
N ILE A 73 -10.33 0.56 4.17
CA ILE A 73 -10.05 -0.77 3.61
C ILE A 73 -8.55 -0.92 3.34
N THR A 74 -7.95 0.08 2.70
CA THR A 74 -6.53 0.06 2.37
C THR A 74 -5.69 -0.04 3.64
N ALA A 75 -5.98 0.77 4.66
CA ALA A 75 -5.28 0.72 5.95
C ALA A 75 -5.33 -0.67 6.60
N ARG A 76 -6.49 -1.34 6.57
CA ARG A 76 -6.63 -2.70 7.11
C ARG A 76 -5.88 -3.74 6.26
N GLY A 77 -5.97 -3.64 4.94
CA GLY A 77 -5.29 -4.55 4.01
C GLY A 77 -3.78 -4.34 3.93
N PHE A 78 -3.28 -3.17 4.32
CA PHE A 78 -1.87 -2.82 4.23
C PHE A 78 -1.00 -3.37 5.37
N VAL A 79 -1.61 -3.96 6.41
CA VAL A 79 -0.89 -4.52 7.57
C VAL A 79 0.13 -5.57 7.15
N LEU A 80 -0.23 -6.49 6.26
CA LEU A 80 0.67 -7.55 5.79
C LEU A 80 1.87 -6.99 4.99
N PRO A 81 1.66 -6.13 3.96
CA PRO A 81 2.76 -5.43 3.30
C PRO A 81 3.68 -4.68 4.26
N LEU A 82 3.10 -3.95 5.22
CA LEU A 82 3.85 -3.18 6.19
C LEU A 82 4.73 -4.07 7.08
N LEU A 83 4.18 -5.18 7.59
CA LEU A 83 4.92 -6.15 8.38
C LEU A 83 6.11 -6.71 7.59
N LEU A 84 5.88 -7.13 6.34
CA LEU A 84 6.92 -7.70 5.49
C LEU A 84 8.10 -6.74 5.29
N ILE A 85 7.81 -5.48 4.92
CA ILE A 85 8.84 -4.46 4.68
C ILE A 85 9.55 -4.10 5.98
N SER A 86 8.82 -4.04 7.09
CA SER A 86 9.38 -3.74 8.42
C SER A 86 10.36 -4.84 8.86
N THR A 87 9.98 -6.11 8.73
CA THR A 87 10.83 -7.26 9.07
C THR A 87 12.13 -7.24 8.25
N LEU A 88 12.06 -7.04 6.94
CA LEU A 88 13.24 -6.95 6.08
C LEU A 88 14.16 -5.79 6.48
N THR A 89 13.57 -4.64 6.81
CA THR A 89 14.30 -3.43 7.21
C THR A 89 15.03 -3.66 8.55
N VAL A 90 14.35 -4.21 9.55
CA VAL A 90 14.92 -4.51 10.88
C VAL A 90 16.05 -5.53 10.77
N LEU A 91 15.83 -6.65 10.07
CA LEU A 91 16.85 -7.69 9.88
C LEU A 91 18.13 -7.12 9.26
N ARG A 92 17.98 -6.16 8.34
CA ARG A 92 19.11 -5.52 7.70
C ARG A 92 19.88 -4.62 8.66
N PHE A 93 19.20 -3.77 9.42
CA PHE A 93 19.87 -2.89 10.40
C PHE A 93 20.60 -3.70 11.47
N SER A 94 20.03 -4.81 11.94
CA SER A 94 20.71 -5.73 12.86
C SER A 94 21.97 -6.39 12.28
N ARG A 95 22.06 -6.57 10.96
CA ARG A 95 23.26 -7.13 10.30
C ARG A 95 24.35 -6.10 10.03
N LYS A 96 24.00 -4.83 9.84
CA LYS A 96 24.96 -3.74 9.58
C LYS A 96 25.62 -3.19 10.85
N GLY A 97 25.00 -3.46 12.02
CA GLY A 97 25.54 -3.13 13.34
C GLY A 97 26.42 -4.21 13.97
N LYS A 98 26.64 -5.34 13.27
CA LYS A 98 27.70 -6.31 13.56
C LYS A 98 28.86 -6.07 12.60
#